data_AF-A0A9D8EQB7-F1
#
_entry.id   AF-A0A9D8EQB7-F1
#
_cell.length_a   1.000
_cell.length_b   1.000
_cell.length_c   1.000
_cell.angle_alpha   90.00
_cell.angle_beta   90.00
_cell.angle_gamma   90.00
#
_symmetry.space_group_name_H-M   'P 1'
#
loop_
_entity.id
_entity.type
_entity.pdbx_description
1 polymer ?
#
loop_
_entity_poly.entity_id
_entity_poly.type
_entity_poly.pdbx_seq_one_letter_code
_entity_poly.pdbx_strand_id
1 'polypeptide(L)'
;MTSNQRSEISYLIQNILPLFSSQLGFPSPEDEENIKIDQIPIRIASGVKKPDIIYYWEGIPVFLIEAKRDNKSEEDAKDQALSYIR
;
A
#
# COMPACT_ATOMS: atom_id res chain seq x y z
N MET A 1 6.12 12.37 -17.47
CA MET A 1 5.30 11.43 -16.68
C MET A 1 6.03 10.86 -15.45
N THR A 2 7.36 10.93 -15.37
CA THR A 2 8.20 10.40 -14.26
C THR A 2 8.15 11.17 -12.94
N SER A 3 7.72 12.43 -12.93
CA SER A 3 7.68 13.25 -11.70
C SER A 3 6.56 12.83 -10.73
N ASN A 4 5.40 12.43 -11.26
CA ASN A 4 4.26 12.04 -10.43
C ASN A 4 4.49 10.72 -9.68
N GLN A 5 5.04 9.71 -10.36
CA GLN A 5 5.37 8.43 -9.69
C GLN A 5 6.40 8.59 -8.58
N ARG A 6 7.44 9.41 -8.80
CA ARG A 6 8.41 9.73 -7.73
C ARG A 6 7.76 10.45 -6.55
N SER A 7 6.85 11.39 -6.83
CA SER A 7 6.09 12.08 -5.78
C SER A 7 5.19 11.13 -4.99
N GLU A 8 4.60 10.14 -5.64
CA GLU A 8 3.73 9.15 -5.02
C GLU A 8 4.50 8.15 -4.15
N ILE A 9 5.59 7.59 -4.67
CA ILE A 9 6.46 6.70 -3.89
C ILE A 9 7.02 7.43 -2.66
N SER A 10 7.50 8.67 -2.82
CA SER A 10 7.96 9.46 -1.68
C SER A 10 6.86 9.70 -0.66
N TYR A 11 5.62 9.94 -1.10
CA TYR A 11 4.48 10.11 -0.20
C TYR A 11 4.21 8.83 0.62
N LEU A 12 4.20 7.67 -0.04
CA LEU A 12 4.01 6.37 0.62
C LEU A 12 5.10 6.09 1.66
N ILE A 13 6.37 6.32 1.32
CA ILE A 13 7.50 6.06 2.21
C ILE A 13 7.55 7.03 3.39
N GLN A 14 7.32 8.32 3.14
CA GLN A 14 7.53 9.37 4.17
C GLN A 14 6.31 9.61 5.04
N ASN A 15 5.10 9.28 4.57
CA ASN A 15 3.86 9.60 5.28
C ASN A 15 3.07 8.35 5.64
N ILE A 16 2.99 7.35 4.77
CA ILE A 16 2.11 6.19 5.00
C ILE A 16 2.80 5.15 5.86
N LEU A 17 3.96 4.61 5.46
CA LEU A 17 4.65 3.58 6.22
C LEU A 17 4.97 3.97 7.68
N PRO A 18 5.39 5.22 7.99
CA PRO A 18 5.61 5.63 9.37
C PRO A 18 4.34 5.61 10.23
N LEU A 19 3.15 5.86 9.65
CA LEU A 19 1.89 5.77 10.39
C LEU A 19 1.62 4.33 10.83
N PHE A 20 1.79 3.35 9.94
CA PHE A 20 1.63 1.94 10.28
C PHE A 20 2.68 1.48 11.32
N SER A 21 3.95 1.84 11.12
CA SER A 21 5.01 1.53 12.08
C SER A 21 4.74 2.11 13.47
N SER A 22 4.29 3.36 13.56
CA SER A 22 4.01 4.00 14.86
C SER A 22 2.77 3.44 15.58
N GLN A 23 1.77 2.94 14.84
CA GLN A 23 0.52 2.44 15.41
C GLN A 23 0.52 0.94 15.68
N LEU A 24 1.16 0.16 14.80
CA LEU A 24 1.13 -1.31 14.80
C LEU A 24 2.51 -1.93 15.06
N GLY A 25 3.60 -1.15 14.99
CA GLY A 25 4.97 -1.63 15.07
C GLY A 25 5.54 -2.13 13.73
N PHE A 26 4.71 -2.28 12.70
CA PHE A 26 5.06 -2.77 11.37
C PHE A 26 3.96 -2.43 10.33
N PRO A 27 4.24 -2.42 9.02
CA PRO A 27 5.57 -2.48 8.41
C PRO A 27 6.44 -1.26 8.75
N SER A 28 7.73 -1.49 9.00
CA SER A 28 8.71 -0.41 9.19
C SER A 28 9.19 0.09 7.82
N PRO A 29 9.35 1.41 7.59
CA PRO A 29 9.95 1.93 6.36
C PRO A 29 11.33 1.35 6.04
N GLU A 30 12.07 0.88 7.06
CA GLU A 30 13.40 0.28 6.93
C GLU A 30 13.36 -1.18 6.44
N ASP A 31 12.19 -1.82 6.43
CA ASP A 31 12.00 -3.22 6.02
C ASP A 31 11.78 -3.34 4.49
N GLU A 32 12.70 -2.75 3.72
CA GLU A 32 12.60 -2.64 2.26
C GLU A 32 12.54 -4.01 1.55
N GLU A 33 13.13 -5.05 2.14
CA GLU A 33 13.13 -6.40 1.58
C GLU A 33 11.72 -6.99 1.51
N ASN A 34 10.91 -6.72 2.54
CA ASN A 34 9.55 -7.23 2.70
C ASN A 34 8.47 -6.26 2.17
N ILE A 35 8.84 -5.02 1.85
CA ILE A 35 7.94 -4.03 1.28
C ILE A 35 8.00 -4.06 -0.26
N LYS A 36 6.84 -4.00 -0.90
CA LYS A 36 6.71 -3.84 -2.36
C LYS A 36 5.77 -2.68 -2.65
N ILE A 37 6.29 -1.64 -3.32
CA ILE A 37 5.55 -0.41 -3.63
C ILE A 37 5.26 -0.36 -5.13
N ASP A 38 3.99 -0.22 -5.52
CA ASP A 38 3.52 -0.07 -6.91
C ASP A 38 4.07 -1.16 -7.89
N GLN A 39 4.46 -2.32 -7.37
CA GLN A 39 5.22 -3.32 -8.15
C GLN A 39 4.41 -4.55 -8.52
N ILE A 40 3.44 -4.95 -7.71
CA ILE A 40 2.84 -6.28 -7.83
C ILE A 40 1.34 -6.17 -8.12
N PRO A 41 0.90 -6.48 -9.35
CA PRO A 41 -0.50 -6.72 -9.60
C PRO A 41 -0.93 -8.02 -8.91
N ILE A 42 -2.00 -7.95 -8.12
CA ILE A 42 -2.59 -9.10 -7.44
C ILE A 42 -3.86 -9.48 -8.20
N ARG A 43 -3.99 -10.77 -8.49
CA ARG A 43 -5.23 -11.31 -9.05
C ARG A 43 -6.20 -11.60 -7.90
N ILE A 44 -7.35 -10.95 -7.93
CA ILE A 44 -8.40 -11.10 -6.93
C ILE A 44 -9.70 -11.43 -7.67
N ALA A 45 -10.26 -12.61 -7.39
CA ALA A 45 -11.36 -13.21 -8.13
C ALA A 45 -11.12 -13.19 -9.67
N SER A 46 -11.98 -12.51 -10.43
CA SER A 46 -11.86 -12.36 -11.88
C SER A 46 -11.06 -11.13 -12.31
N GLY A 47 -10.65 -10.26 -11.37
CA GLY A 47 -9.98 -8.99 -11.63
C GLY A 47 -8.48 -9.00 -11.33
N VAL A 48 -7.80 -7.97 -11.83
CA VAL A 48 -6.43 -7.63 -11.42
C VAL A 48 -6.50 -6.29 -10.69
N LYS A 49 -5.90 -6.24 -9.51
CA LYS A 49 -5.79 -5.05 -8.67
C LYS A 49 -4.31 -4.75 -8.42
N LYS A 50 -4.00 -3.50 -8.14
CA LYS A 50 -2.62 -3.07 -7.88
C LYS A 50 -2.62 -2.19 -6.63
N PRO A 51 -2.40 -2.77 -5.44
CA PRO A 51 -2.26 -2.01 -4.21
C PRO A 51 -1.03 -1.10 -4.27
N ASP A 52 -1.08 0.01 -3.54
CA ASP A 52 0.05 0.94 -3.45
C ASP A 52 1.24 0.30 -2.74
N ILE A 53 0.96 -0.44 -1.64
CA ILE A 53 1.98 -1.16 -0.88
C ILE A 53 1.48 -2.58 -0.55
N ILE A 54 2.39 -3.55 -0.68
CA ILE A 54 2.24 -4.89 -0.14
C ILE A 54 3.36 -5.12 0.86
N TYR A 55 3.01 -5.61 2.05
CA TYR A 55 3.97 -6.08 3.04
C TYR A 55 3.93 -7.60 3.16
N TYR A 56 5.10 -8.21 3.15
CA TYR A 56 5.29 -9.65 3.33
C TYR A 56 5.85 -9.96 4.71
N TRP A 57 5.37 -11.03 5.33
CA TRP A 57 5.98 -11.64 6.50
C TRP A 57 6.28 -13.10 6.17
N GLU A 58 7.55 -13.51 6.26
CA GLU A 58 7.99 -14.88 5.92
C GLU A 58 7.53 -15.33 4.51
N GLY A 59 7.54 -14.39 3.55
CA GLY A 59 7.10 -14.65 2.17
C GLY A 59 5.58 -14.70 1.95
N ILE A 60 4.78 -14.46 2.99
CA ILE A 60 3.32 -14.41 2.94
C ILE A 60 2.88 -12.94 2.93
N PRO A 61 2.03 -12.48 1.98
CA PRO A 61 1.50 -11.12 2.01
C PRO A 61 0.52 -10.97 3.18
N VAL A 62 0.83 -10.07 4.12
CA VAL A 62 0.02 -9.86 5.34
C VAL A 62 -0.66 -8.49 5.37
N PHE A 63 -0.14 -7.50 4.64
CA PHE A 63 -0.85 -6.23 4.41
C PHE A 63 -0.92 -5.87 2.94
N LEU A 64 -2.11 -5.37 2.57
CA LEU A 64 -2.39 -4.67 1.34
C LEU A 64 -2.83 -3.26 1.72
N ILE A 65 -2.05 -2.26 1.34
CA ILE A 65 -2.29 -0.87 1.73
C ILE A 65 -2.65 -0.08 0.47
N GLU A 66 -3.75 0.65 0.57
CA GLU A 66 -4.16 1.68 -0.37
C GLU A 66 -4.06 3.03 0.35
N ALA A 67 -3.35 3.98 -0.24
CA ALA A 67 -3.18 5.31 0.30
C ALA A 67 -3.93 6.33 -0.57
N LYS A 68 -4.63 7.25 0.08
CA LYS A 68 -5.26 8.39 -0.61
C LYS A 68 -4.68 9.69 -0.08
N ARG A 69 -4.42 10.63 -0.99
CA ARG A 69 -4.01 12.00 -0.64
C ARG A 69 -5.16 12.77 -0.01
N ASP A 70 -4.82 13.83 0.71
CA ASP A 70 -5.77 14.71 1.38
C ASP A 70 -6.83 15.24 0.40
N ASN A 71 -8.09 15.27 0.85
CA ASN A 71 -9.32 15.61 0.10
C ASN A 71 -9.94 14.47 -0.74
N LYS A 72 -9.52 13.22 -0.56
CA LYS A 72 -10.22 12.04 -1.09
C LYS A 72 -11.17 11.43 -0.06
N SER A 73 -12.25 10.80 -0.52
CA SER A 73 -13.26 10.19 0.36
C SER A 73 -12.66 9.00 1.12
N GLU A 74 -12.86 8.97 2.45
CA GLU A 74 -12.54 7.83 3.30
C GLU A 74 -13.35 6.59 2.90
N GLU A 75 -14.60 6.78 2.44
CA GLU A 75 -15.47 5.71 1.96
C GLU A 75 -14.90 5.05 0.69
N ASP A 76 -14.43 5.86 -0.26
CA ASP A 76 -13.76 5.35 -1.47
C ASP A 76 -12.50 4.53 -1.11
N ALA A 77 -11.73 4.98 -0.11
CA ALA A 77 -10.56 4.26 0.36
C ALA A 77 -10.93 2.90 0.97
N LYS A 78 -11.97 2.86 1.80
CA LYS A 78 -12.49 1.62 2.40
C LYS A 78 -13.00 0.65 1.34
N ASP A 79 -13.80 1.13 0.38
CA ASP A 79 -14.35 0.29 -0.68
C ASP A 79 -13.25 -0.30 -1.56
N GLN A 80 -12.22 0.48 -1.89
CA GLN A 80 -11.09 -0.01 -2.66
C GLN A 80 -10.27 -1.05 -1.87
N ALA A 81 -9.99 -0.80 -0.59
CA ALA A 81 -9.28 -1.76 0.26
C ALA A 81 -10.07 -3.06 0.44
N LEU A 82 -11.38 -2.99 0.66
CA LEU A 82 -12.25 -4.17 0.74
C LEU A 82 -12.30 -4.94 -0.58
N SER A 83 -12.13 -4.27 -1.72
CA SER A 83 -12.05 -4.94 -3.03
C SER A 83 -10.81 -5.83 -3.19
N TYR A 84 -9.82 -5.72 -2.29
CA TYR A 84 -8.62 -6.56 -2.33
C TYR A 84 -8.78 -7.91 -1.63
N ILE A 85 -9.78 -8.04 -0.76
CA ILE A 85 -10.01 -9.23 0.07
C ILE A 85 -11.30 -9.97 -0.27
N ARG A 86 -12.14 -9.41 -1.16
CA ARG A 86 -13.37 -10.02 -1.67
C ARG A 86 -13.09 -10.81 -2.95
#